data_AF-A0A522Q5J0-F1
#
_entry.id   AF-A0A522Q5J0-F1
#
_cell.length_a   1.000
_cell.length_b   1.000
_cell.length_c   1.000
_cell.angle_alpha   90.00
_cell.angle_beta   90.00
_cell.angle_gamma   90.00
#
_symmetry.space_group_name_H-M   'P 1'
#
loop_
_entity.id
_entity.type
_entity.pdbx_description
1 polymer ?
#
loop_
_entity_poly.entity_id
_entity_poly.type
_entity_poly.pdbx_seq_one_letter_code
_entity_poly.pdbx_strand_id
1 'polypeptide(L)'
;MSAPRLPRGRHKLSREQVAAAQRSRMITATAEAMAERGYVNTPVAEIIKRAGVSRETFYQQFGSKQDCFVAALEEALGGLSSLMASLPEQGTPIERFERLIGAYLGVLAGAPQSARLFLIEVYAAGPAVSRRRTQLQQPFVDGLAQIFGATSARGRFAVEALVAAIVSLVTAR
;
A
#
# COMPACT_ATOMS: atom_id res chain seq x y z
N MET A 1 -52.42 2.42 15.69
CA MET A 1 -51.07 1.86 15.86
C MET A 1 -50.11 2.65 14.97
N SER A 2 -49.37 3.62 15.52
CA SER A 2 -48.45 4.46 14.73
C SER A 2 -47.06 3.85 14.68
N ALA A 3 -46.51 3.74 13.46
CA ALA A 3 -45.18 3.25 13.20
C ALA A 3 -44.10 4.14 13.86
N PRO A 4 -43.03 3.54 14.44
CA PRO A 4 -41.96 4.31 15.06
C PRO A 4 -41.21 5.09 13.96
N ARG A 5 -41.18 6.41 14.10
CA ARG A 5 -40.43 7.29 13.18
C ARG A 5 -38.93 7.07 13.40
N LEU A 6 -38.21 6.81 12.30
CA LEU A 6 -36.75 6.73 12.30
C LEU A 6 -36.14 8.07 12.75
N PRO A 7 -35.04 8.05 13.54
CA PRO A 7 -34.42 9.26 14.03
C PRO A 7 -33.77 10.05 12.88
N ARG A 8 -34.09 11.34 12.77
CA ARG A 8 -33.43 12.27 11.84
C ARG A 8 -32.32 13.02 12.59
N GLY A 9 -31.09 12.91 12.12
CA GLY A 9 -29.94 13.67 12.64
C GLY A 9 -28.67 13.48 11.83
N ARG A 10 -27.91 14.57 11.61
CA ARG A 10 -26.58 14.57 10.99
C ARG A 10 -25.65 13.75 11.89
N HIS A 11 -25.24 12.55 11.47
CA HIS A 11 -24.24 11.77 12.21
C HIS A 11 -23.01 12.66 12.44
N LYS A 12 -22.75 13.04 13.70
CA LYS A 12 -21.65 13.93 14.10
C LYS A 12 -20.36 13.13 14.06
N LEU A 13 -19.75 13.01 12.89
CA LEU A 13 -18.36 12.59 12.80
C LEU A 13 -17.51 13.58 13.61
N SER A 14 -16.61 13.06 14.45
CA SER A 14 -15.60 13.89 15.12
C SER A 14 -14.70 14.56 14.07
N ARG A 15 -14.02 15.64 14.45
CA ARG A 15 -13.03 16.28 13.56
C ARG A 15 -11.97 15.28 13.10
N GLU A 16 -11.57 14.37 13.98
CA GLU A 16 -10.62 13.30 13.70
C GLU A 16 -11.17 12.31 12.66
N GLN A 17 -12.44 11.88 12.81
CA GLN A 17 -13.08 10.99 11.83
C GLN A 17 -13.22 11.66 10.45
N VAL A 18 -13.53 12.97 10.42
CA VAL A 18 -13.56 13.74 9.18
C VAL A 18 -12.18 13.81 8.53
N ALA A 19 -11.15 14.11 9.33
CA ALA A 19 -9.76 14.17 8.85
C ALA A 19 -9.28 12.81 8.32
N ALA A 20 -9.56 11.71 9.03
CA ALA A 20 -9.22 10.36 8.60
C ALA A 20 -9.93 9.99 7.27
N ALA A 21 -11.22 10.31 7.14
CA ALA A 21 -11.96 10.08 5.91
C ALA A 21 -11.43 10.92 4.74
N GLN A 22 -11.05 12.18 4.99
CA GLN A 22 -10.40 13.03 3.98
C GLN A 22 -9.03 12.47 3.56
N ARG A 23 -8.23 12.02 4.54
CA ARG A 23 -6.92 11.41 4.29
C ARG A 23 -7.04 10.15 3.44
N SER A 24 -7.98 9.26 3.78
CA SER A 24 -8.28 8.05 2.99
C SER A 24 -8.65 8.40 1.54
N ARG A 25 -9.57 9.37 1.33
CA ARG A 25 -9.92 9.82 -0.02
C ARG A 25 -8.75 10.39 -0.81
N MET A 26 -7.84 11.13 -0.15
CA MET A 26 -6.63 11.65 -0.80
C MET A 26 -5.67 10.53 -1.22
N ILE A 27 -5.53 9.48 -0.41
CA ILE A 27 -4.73 8.30 -0.76
C ILE A 27 -5.32 7.56 -1.96
N THR A 28 -6.63 7.29 -1.94
CA THR A 28 -7.33 6.65 -3.06
C THR A 28 -7.20 7.48 -4.33
N ALA A 29 -7.46 8.79 -4.25
CA ALA A 29 -7.32 9.71 -5.38
C ALA A 29 -5.89 9.76 -5.94
N THR A 30 -4.88 9.62 -5.08
CA THR A 30 -3.47 9.54 -5.50
C THR A 30 -3.21 8.27 -6.28
N ALA A 31 -3.68 7.12 -5.79
CA ALA A 31 -3.54 5.85 -6.47
C ALA A 31 -4.21 5.85 -7.84
N GLU A 32 -5.44 6.35 -7.93
CA GLU A 32 -6.18 6.44 -9.19
C GLU A 32 -5.51 7.38 -10.19
N ALA A 33 -5.18 8.61 -9.78
CA ALA A 33 -4.60 9.61 -10.67
C ALA A 33 -3.26 9.15 -11.25
N MET A 34 -2.41 8.54 -10.43
CA MET A 34 -1.10 8.08 -10.88
C MET A 34 -1.16 6.75 -11.63
N ALA A 35 -2.18 5.91 -11.38
CA ALA A 35 -2.42 4.77 -12.24
C ALA A 35 -2.79 5.19 -13.67
N GLU A 36 -3.50 6.31 -13.83
CA GLU A 36 -3.89 6.85 -15.14
C GLU A 36 -2.78 7.66 -15.84
N ARG A 37 -2.09 8.54 -15.10
CA ARG A 37 -1.20 9.56 -15.70
C ARG A 37 0.27 9.41 -15.32
N GLY A 38 0.57 8.50 -14.40
CA GLY A 38 1.87 8.37 -13.76
C GLY A 38 2.15 9.45 -12.71
N TYR A 39 3.21 9.23 -11.93
CA TYR A 39 3.63 10.13 -10.86
C TYR A 39 4.00 11.52 -11.38
N VAL A 40 4.78 11.59 -12.46
CA VAL A 40 5.34 12.85 -12.99
C VAL A 40 4.21 13.80 -13.44
N ASN A 41 3.22 13.28 -14.17
CA ASN A 41 2.16 14.09 -14.76
C ASN A 41 0.95 14.32 -13.84
N THR A 42 1.03 13.89 -12.58
CA THR A 42 -0.03 14.11 -11.59
C THR A 42 0.35 15.30 -10.68
N PRO A 43 -0.28 16.48 -10.83
CA PRO A 43 -0.11 17.58 -9.90
C PRO A 43 -1.00 17.40 -8.66
N VAL A 44 -0.62 18.05 -7.54
CA VAL A 44 -1.42 18.05 -6.29
C VAL A 44 -2.87 18.53 -6.53
N ALA A 45 -3.08 19.47 -7.46
CA ALA A 45 -4.40 19.96 -7.82
C ALA A 45 -5.34 18.86 -8.36
N GLU A 46 -4.81 17.87 -9.08
CA GLU A 46 -5.61 16.72 -9.57
C GLU A 46 -6.06 15.84 -8.40
N ILE A 47 -5.16 15.57 -7.44
CA ILE A 47 -5.46 14.78 -6.24
C ILE A 47 -6.54 15.47 -5.40
N ILE A 48 -6.38 16.79 -5.16
CA ILE A 48 -7.35 17.61 -4.44
C ILE A 48 -8.73 17.53 -5.10
N LYS A 49 -8.78 17.73 -6.42
CA LYS A 49 -10.01 17.70 -7.21
C LYS A 49 -10.72 16.35 -7.09
N ARG A 50 -9.99 15.24 -7.24
CA ARG A 50 -10.54 13.88 -7.13
C ARG A 50 -10.99 13.53 -5.72
N ALA A 51 -10.21 13.89 -4.71
CA ALA A 51 -10.53 13.60 -3.31
C ALA A 51 -11.68 14.46 -2.76
N GLY A 52 -12.07 15.53 -3.47
CA GLY A 52 -13.11 16.46 -3.04
C GLY A 52 -12.73 17.21 -1.76
N VAL A 53 -11.47 17.65 -1.66
CA VAL A 53 -10.94 18.41 -0.52
C VAL A 53 -10.47 19.80 -0.96
N SER A 54 -10.23 20.71 -0.01
CA SER A 54 -9.60 21.99 -0.34
C SER A 54 -8.07 21.84 -0.40
N ARG A 55 -7.40 22.82 -1.01
CA ARG A 55 -5.93 22.90 -0.97
C ARG A 55 -5.40 22.99 0.46
N GLU A 56 -6.05 23.77 1.30
CA GLU A 56 -5.69 23.90 2.72
C GLU A 56 -5.80 22.54 3.44
N THR A 57 -6.89 21.81 3.24
CA THR A 57 -7.09 20.47 3.82
C THR A 57 -6.03 19.48 3.36
N PHE A 58 -5.60 19.54 2.09
CA PHE A 58 -4.48 18.71 1.62
C PHE A 58 -3.21 19.00 2.40
N TYR A 59 -2.81 20.28 2.48
CA TYR A 59 -1.56 20.66 3.16
C TYR A 59 -1.61 20.52 4.69
N GLN A 60 -2.81 20.44 5.28
CA GLN A 60 -2.96 20.02 6.69
C GLN A 60 -2.65 18.54 6.91
N GLN A 61 -2.82 17.68 5.89
CA GLN A 61 -2.60 16.24 5.99
C GLN A 61 -1.24 15.79 5.42
N PHE A 62 -0.75 16.47 4.38
CA PHE A 62 0.46 16.10 3.65
C PHE A 62 1.29 17.34 3.31
N GLY A 63 2.59 17.31 3.64
CA GLY A 63 3.51 18.40 3.30
C GLY A 63 3.77 18.54 1.80
N SER A 64 3.60 17.46 1.04
CA SER A 64 3.91 17.40 -0.38
C SER A 64 3.15 16.30 -1.13
N LYS A 65 3.23 16.32 -2.47
CA LYS A 65 2.79 15.19 -3.32
C LYS A 65 3.50 13.88 -2.93
N GLN A 66 4.79 13.98 -2.60
CA GLN A 66 5.60 12.82 -2.23
C GLN A 66 5.14 12.20 -0.91
N ASP A 67 4.75 13.02 0.07
CA ASP A 67 4.23 12.50 1.36
C ASP A 67 2.90 11.78 1.18
N CYS A 68 2.00 12.34 0.36
CA CYS A 68 0.75 11.69 0.01
C CYS A 68 0.97 10.37 -0.76
N PHE A 69 1.97 10.35 -1.65
CA PHE A 69 2.39 9.13 -2.35
C PHE A 69 2.93 8.06 -1.40
N VAL A 70 3.81 8.43 -0.46
CA VAL A 70 4.33 7.49 0.55
C VAL A 70 3.20 6.91 1.38
N ALA A 71 2.23 7.72 1.78
CA ALA A 71 1.05 7.23 2.49
C ALA A 71 0.21 6.24 1.65
N ALA A 72 0.11 6.46 0.33
CA ALA A 72 -0.55 5.52 -0.57
C ALA A 72 0.24 4.22 -0.75
N LEU A 73 1.58 4.26 -0.74
CA LEU A 73 2.43 3.06 -0.72
C LEU A 73 2.24 2.24 0.55
N GLU A 74 2.15 2.91 1.70
CA GLU A 74 1.92 2.26 3.00
C GLU A 74 0.56 1.58 3.04
N GLU A 75 -0.48 2.24 2.54
CA GLU A 75 -1.83 1.67 2.41
C GLU A 75 -1.83 0.42 1.51
N ALA A 76 -1.06 0.45 0.41
CA ALA A 76 -0.96 -0.69 -0.52
C ALA A 76 -0.53 -2.00 0.15
N LEU A 77 0.24 -1.91 1.26
CA LEU A 77 0.69 -3.06 2.04
C LEU A 77 0.08 -3.12 3.46
N GLY A 78 -0.86 -2.24 3.81
CA GLY A 78 -1.36 -2.07 5.18
C GLY A 78 -1.96 -3.33 5.79
N GLY A 79 -2.49 -4.24 4.97
CA GLY A 79 -3.03 -5.55 5.40
C GLY A 79 -2.04 -6.72 5.34
N LEU A 80 -0.89 -6.55 4.67
CA LEU A 80 0.03 -7.65 4.38
C LEU A 80 0.63 -8.24 5.65
N SER A 81 1.08 -7.40 6.59
CA SER A 81 1.72 -7.90 7.83
C SER A 81 0.75 -8.73 8.67
N SER A 82 -0.50 -8.29 8.82
CA SER A 82 -1.53 -9.04 9.52
C SER A 82 -1.89 -10.34 8.80
N LEU A 83 -1.98 -10.30 7.47
CA LEU A 83 -2.23 -11.49 6.66
C LEU A 83 -1.10 -12.51 6.84
N MET A 84 0.16 -12.07 6.78
CA MET A 84 1.32 -12.93 7.01
C MET A 84 1.30 -13.57 8.40
N ALA A 85 0.99 -12.80 9.44
CA ALA A 85 0.91 -13.31 10.81
C ALA A 85 -0.21 -14.35 11.00
N SER A 86 -1.24 -14.32 10.15
CA SER A 86 -2.33 -15.31 10.15
C SER A 86 -2.02 -16.59 9.37
N LEU A 87 -0.92 -16.63 8.60
CA LEU A 87 -0.59 -17.79 7.77
C LEU A 87 -0.16 -18.98 8.64
N PRO A 88 -0.61 -20.21 8.32
CA PRO A 88 -0.23 -21.37 9.11
C PRO A 88 1.26 -21.71 9.01
N GLU A 89 1.88 -22.02 10.16
CA GLU A 89 3.31 -22.34 10.26
C GLU A 89 3.66 -23.79 9.87
N GLN A 90 2.68 -24.70 9.82
CA GLN A 90 2.90 -26.11 9.51
C GLN A 90 3.24 -26.36 8.03
N GLY A 91 3.91 -27.48 7.77
CA GLY A 91 4.27 -27.93 6.43
C GLY A 91 5.73 -27.66 6.06
N THR A 92 6.10 -28.11 4.87
CA THR A 92 7.43 -27.95 4.30
C THR A 92 7.75 -26.48 4.00
N PRO A 93 9.04 -26.10 3.88
CA PRO A 93 9.43 -24.74 3.51
C PRO A 93 8.79 -24.26 2.19
N ILE A 94 8.63 -25.16 1.21
CA ILE A 94 8.04 -24.79 -0.07
C ILE A 94 6.53 -24.51 0.05
N GLU A 95 5.78 -25.30 0.82
CA GLU A 95 4.35 -25.04 1.04
C GLU A 95 4.13 -23.74 1.82
N ARG A 96 5.01 -23.42 2.77
CA ARG A 96 4.98 -22.16 3.52
C ARG A 96 5.31 -20.97 2.60
N PHE A 97 6.31 -21.14 1.73
CA PHE A 97 6.66 -20.16 0.71
C PHE A 97 5.49 -19.86 -0.23
N GLU A 98 4.83 -20.90 -0.76
CA GLU A 98 3.68 -20.77 -1.66
C GLU A 98 2.53 -19.98 -1.03
N ARG A 99 2.22 -20.25 0.24
CA ARG A 99 1.19 -19.48 0.98
C ARG A 99 1.60 -18.02 1.17
N LEU A 100 2.85 -17.79 1.54
CA LEU A 100 3.36 -16.45 1.79
C LEU A 100 3.40 -15.61 0.51
N ILE A 101 3.91 -16.17 -0.59
CA ILE A 101 3.93 -15.45 -1.87
C ILE A 101 2.53 -15.29 -2.45
N GLY A 102 1.64 -16.29 -2.28
CA GLY A 102 0.25 -16.19 -2.68
C GLY A 102 -0.50 -15.07 -1.95
N ALA A 103 -0.27 -14.93 -0.64
CA ALA A 103 -0.81 -13.82 0.15
C ALA A 103 -0.30 -12.45 -0.34
N TYR A 104 1.00 -12.33 -0.59
CA TYR A 104 1.61 -11.11 -1.12
C TYR A 104 1.05 -10.71 -2.50
N LEU A 105 1.03 -11.66 -3.43
CA LEU A 105 0.49 -11.44 -4.77
C LEU A 105 -1.03 -11.19 -4.73
N GLY A 106 -1.76 -11.81 -3.82
CA GLY A 106 -3.19 -11.57 -3.60
C GLY A 106 -3.48 -10.13 -3.15
N VAL A 107 -2.68 -9.57 -2.25
CA VAL A 107 -2.78 -8.15 -1.85
C VAL A 107 -2.58 -7.23 -3.05
N LEU A 108 -1.53 -7.48 -3.86
CA LEU A 108 -1.26 -6.68 -5.05
C LEU A 108 -2.36 -6.81 -6.11
N ALA A 109 -2.86 -8.03 -6.35
CA ALA A 109 -3.92 -8.29 -7.30
C ALA A 109 -5.27 -7.67 -6.88
N GLY A 110 -5.54 -7.57 -5.58
CA GLY A 110 -6.77 -7.00 -5.03
C GLY A 110 -6.90 -5.49 -5.19
N ALA A 111 -5.79 -4.77 -5.43
CA ALA A 111 -5.78 -3.31 -5.59
C ALA A 111 -4.82 -2.88 -6.72
N PRO A 112 -5.20 -3.06 -8.01
CA PRO A 112 -4.29 -2.85 -9.14
C PRO A 112 -3.69 -1.44 -9.23
N GLN A 113 -4.45 -0.41 -8.86
CA GLN A 113 -3.97 0.97 -8.83
C GLN A 113 -2.86 1.11 -7.78
N SER A 114 -3.10 0.64 -6.56
CA SER A 114 -2.11 0.66 -5.48
C SER A 114 -0.88 -0.20 -5.82
N ALA A 115 -1.08 -1.36 -6.44
CA ALA A 115 0.01 -2.21 -6.91
C ALA A 115 0.86 -1.50 -7.98
N ARG A 116 0.24 -0.78 -8.92
CA ARG A 116 0.97 0.02 -9.90
C ARG A 116 1.82 1.12 -9.23
N LEU A 117 1.28 1.80 -8.22
CA LEU A 117 2.05 2.78 -7.44
C LEU A 117 3.29 2.14 -6.82
N PHE A 118 3.06 0.98 -6.20
CA PHE A 118 4.07 0.23 -5.47
C PHE A 118 5.17 -0.36 -6.37
N LEU A 119 4.79 -0.90 -7.53
CA LEU A 119 5.70 -1.64 -8.40
C LEU A 119 6.36 -0.75 -9.46
N ILE A 120 5.68 0.30 -9.93
CA ILE A 120 6.09 1.09 -11.11
C ILE A 120 6.36 2.54 -10.72
N GLU A 121 5.35 3.26 -10.22
CA GLU A 121 5.44 4.72 -10.05
C GLU A 121 6.45 5.15 -8.98
N VAL A 122 6.75 4.26 -8.03
CA VAL A 122 7.75 4.44 -6.98
C VAL A 122 9.12 4.89 -7.50
N TYR A 123 9.52 4.47 -8.70
CA TYR A 123 10.81 4.82 -9.28
C TYR A 123 10.82 6.25 -9.82
N ALA A 124 9.68 6.74 -10.30
CA ALA A 124 9.51 8.12 -10.73
C ALA A 124 9.38 9.10 -9.55
N ALA A 125 8.99 8.61 -8.37
CA ALA A 125 8.89 9.39 -7.14
C ALA A 125 10.25 9.66 -6.45
N GLY A 126 11.34 9.07 -6.97
CA GLY A 126 12.71 9.36 -6.57
C GLY A 126 13.29 8.41 -5.50
N PRO A 127 14.62 8.50 -5.25
CA PRO A 127 15.34 7.47 -4.48
C PRO A 127 14.90 7.32 -3.02
N ALA A 128 14.45 8.41 -2.38
CA ALA A 128 13.95 8.36 -1.02
C ALA A 128 12.70 7.49 -0.90
N VAL A 129 11.80 7.59 -1.88
CA VAL A 129 10.56 6.82 -1.94
C VAL A 129 10.84 5.36 -2.29
N SER A 130 11.78 5.10 -3.21
CA SER A 130 12.21 3.72 -3.51
C SER A 130 12.80 3.03 -2.27
N ARG A 131 13.63 3.73 -1.48
CA ARG A 131 14.14 3.22 -0.20
C ARG A 131 13.00 2.95 0.80
N ARG A 132 12.01 3.85 0.89
CA ARG A 132 10.85 3.64 1.75
C ARG A 132 10.07 2.40 1.34
N ARG A 133 9.87 2.15 0.04
CA ARG A 133 9.25 0.91 -0.46
C ARG A 133 10.04 -0.32 0.00
N THR A 134 11.36 -0.33 -0.16
CA THR A 134 12.20 -1.45 0.30
C THR A 134 12.02 -1.72 1.79
N GLN A 135 11.98 -0.67 2.62
CA GLN A 135 11.72 -0.82 4.06
C GLN A 135 10.35 -1.43 4.36
N LEU A 136 9.31 -1.04 3.60
CA LEU A 136 7.97 -1.62 3.75
C LEU A 136 7.90 -3.10 3.33
N GLN A 137 8.81 -3.55 2.46
CA GLN A 137 8.94 -4.95 2.07
C GLN A 137 9.77 -5.78 3.05
N GLN A 138 10.48 -5.16 3.98
CA GLN A 138 11.40 -5.86 4.87
C GLN A 138 10.75 -6.97 5.70
N PRO A 139 9.57 -6.79 6.31
CA PRO A 139 8.90 -7.87 7.04
C PRO A 139 8.62 -9.10 6.18
N PHE A 140 8.29 -8.89 4.89
CA PHE A 140 8.06 -9.97 3.94
C PHE A 140 9.35 -10.74 3.61
N VAL A 141 10.44 -10.00 3.38
CA VAL A 141 11.78 -10.58 3.19
C VAL A 141 12.21 -11.37 4.43
N ASP A 142 11.97 -10.84 5.63
CA ASP A 142 12.33 -11.48 6.89
C ASP A 142 11.52 -12.77 7.10
N GLY A 143 10.22 -12.76 6.79
CA GLY A 143 9.37 -13.95 6.85
C GLY A 143 9.83 -15.06 5.89
N LEU A 144 10.21 -14.69 4.66
CA LEU A 144 10.80 -15.64 3.71
C LEU A 144 12.15 -16.17 4.19
N ALA A 145 13.01 -15.31 4.72
CA ALA A 145 14.30 -15.73 5.27
C ALA A 145 14.12 -16.71 6.43
N GLN A 146 13.12 -16.50 7.29
CA GLN A 146 12.79 -17.43 8.37
C GLN A 146 12.33 -18.80 7.82
N ILE A 147 11.45 -18.83 6.81
CA ILE A 147 10.97 -20.08 6.20
C ILE A 147 12.13 -20.93 5.66
N PHE A 148 13.12 -20.29 5.03
CA PHE A 148 14.27 -20.99 4.44
C PHE A 148 15.46 -21.14 5.40
N GLY A 149 15.36 -20.69 6.65
CA GLY A 149 16.49 -20.69 7.59
C GLY A 149 17.67 -19.83 7.11
N ALA A 150 17.40 -18.81 6.29
CA ALA A 150 18.40 -17.96 5.65
C ALA A 150 18.92 -16.86 6.60
N THR A 151 19.78 -17.24 7.53
CA THR A 151 20.31 -16.33 8.57
C THR A 151 21.59 -15.59 8.14
N SER A 152 22.33 -16.14 7.18
CA SER A 152 23.56 -15.53 6.65
C SER A 152 23.25 -14.35 5.72
N ALA A 153 24.20 -13.42 5.57
CA ALA A 153 24.07 -12.30 4.63
C ALA A 153 23.81 -12.78 3.18
N ARG A 154 24.49 -13.86 2.77
CA ARG A 154 24.27 -14.49 1.45
C ARG A 154 22.87 -15.08 1.32
N GLY A 155 22.36 -15.73 2.38
CA GLY A 155 21.00 -16.28 2.41
C GLY A 155 19.95 -15.18 2.31
N ARG A 156 20.08 -14.11 3.07
CA ARG A 156 19.16 -12.95 3.01
C ARG A 156 19.18 -12.29 1.63
N PHE A 157 20.37 -12.09 1.05
CA PHE A 157 20.50 -11.57 -0.29
C PHE A 157 19.80 -12.45 -1.33
N ALA A 158 19.88 -13.79 -1.21
CA ALA A 158 19.16 -14.70 -2.10
C ALA A 158 17.64 -14.55 -1.98
N VAL A 159 17.12 -14.33 -0.76
CA VAL A 159 15.69 -14.06 -0.54
C VAL A 159 15.29 -12.71 -1.14
N GLU A 160 16.08 -11.65 -0.93
CA GLU A 160 15.84 -10.34 -1.54
C GLU A 160 15.81 -10.42 -3.08
N ALA A 161 16.77 -11.15 -3.66
CA ALA A 161 16.84 -11.39 -5.10
C ALA A 161 15.61 -12.15 -5.62
N LEU A 162 15.12 -13.15 -4.88
CA LEU A 162 13.91 -13.88 -5.20
C LEU A 162 12.68 -12.94 -5.22
N VAL A 163 12.51 -12.11 -4.18
CA VAL A 163 11.41 -11.13 -4.12
C VAL A 163 11.49 -10.14 -5.28
N ALA A 164 12.69 -9.63 -5.57
CA ALA A 164 12.91 -8.73 -6.70
C ALA A 164 12.59 -9.39 -8.05
N ALA A 165 12.98 -10.65 -8.24
CA ALA A 165 12.68 -11.41 -9.46
C ALA A 165 11.17 -11.61 -9.63
N ILE A 166 10.43 -11.96 -8.56
CA ILE A 166 8.98 -12.13 -8.62
C ILE A 166 8.30 -10.80 -8.97
N VAL A 167 8.68 -9.70 -8.32
CA VAL A 167 8.19 -8.36 -8.65
C VAL A 167 8.47 -8.02 -10.11
N SER A 168 9.68 -8.31 -10.61
CA SER A 168 10.06 -8.08 -12.00
C SER A 168 9.17 -8.86 -12.98
N LEU A 169 8.87 -10.14 -12.67
CA LEU A 169 8.00 -10.97 -13.51
C LEU A 169 6.56 -10.44 -13.58
N VAL A 170 6.07 -9.83 -12.50
CA VAL A 170 4.74 -9.20 -12.47
C VAL A 170 4.71 -7.92 -13.30
N THR A 171 5.78 -7.13 -13.29
CA THR A 171 5.85 -5.85 -14.02
C THR A 171 6.25 -5.98 -15.49
N ALA A 172 6.82 -7.12 -15.90
CA ALA A 172 7.30 -7.35 -17.26
C ALA A 172 6.22 -7.91 -18.22
N ARG A 173 5.02 -8.18 -17.72
CA ARG A 173 3.85 -8.59 -18.50
C ARG A 173 2.96 -7.40 -18.79
#